data_AF-B8A8G9-F1
#
_entry.id   AF-B8A8G9-F1
#
_cell.length_a   1.000
_cell.length_b   1.000
_cell.length_c   1.000
_cell.angle_alpha   90.00
_cell.angle_beta   90.00
_cell.angle_gamma   90.00
#
_symmetry.space_group_name_H-M   'P 1'
#
loop_
_entity.id
_entity.type
_entity.pdbx_description
1 polymer ?
#
loop_
_entity_poly.entity_id
_entity_poly.type
_entity_poly.pdbx_seq_one_letter_code
_entity_poly.pdbx_strand_id
1 'polypeptide(L)'
;MTGAVSKLAAPRPAAAAPLPPASVRSAFLASAPSPRRFSVSIAAGRARSPIIAMASAKEGNGAPTKRTTLHDLYDLQGQSPWYDNLCRPVTDLLPLIGSGVRGVTSNPSIFQKAISTSNAYDDQFKQLILAGKDAESAYWELVIKDIQDACKLFEPIYDQTDGADGYVSVEVSPRLANDTQGTVEAAKWLHKVVDRPNVYIKIPATAECVPSIKEVIANGISVNVTLIFSIARYEAVIDAYIDGLEASASGVGGGFLE
;
A
#
# COMPACT_ATOMS: atom_id res chain seq x y z
N MET A 1 1.03 45.80 6.68
CA MET A 1 0.05 44.97 7.42
C MET A 1 0.21 43.55 6.93
N THR A 2 1.04 42.78 7.62
CA THR A 2 1.45 41.41 7.26
C THR A 2 0.67 40.43 8.12
N GLY A 3 -0.24 39.69 7.50
CA GLY A 3 -1.01 38.60 8.13
C GLY A 3 -0.18 37.33 8.20
N ALA A 4 -0.02 36.81 9.41
CA ALA A 4 0.71 35.59 9.73
C ALA A 4 -0.09 34.34 9.34
N VAL A 5 0.54 33.42 8.61
CA VAL A 5 0.03 32.06 8.41
C VAL A 5 0.68 31.15 9.45
N SER A 6 -0.18 30.48 10.22
CA SER A 6 0.13 29.64 11.35
C SER A 6 0.96 28.41 10.93
N LYS A 7 2.11 28.20 11.57
CA LYS A 7 2.93 26.99 11.45
C LYS A 7 2.32 25.91 12.36
N LEU A 8 1.70 24.89 11.78
CA LEU A 8 1.47 23.62 12.48
C LEU A 8 2.82 22.89 12.56
N ALA A 9 3.38 22.83 13.75
CA ALA A 9 4.62 22.12 14.05
C ALA A 9 4.32 20.64 14.30
N ALA A 10 5.15 19.76 13.73
CA ALA A 10 5.13 18.32 13.98
C ALA A 10 5.38 18.02 15.49
N PRO A 11 4.75 16.97 16.06
CA PRO A 11 4.89 16.65 17.47
C PRO A 11 6.31 16.13 17.80
N ARG A 12 6.87 16.60 18.92
CA ARG A 12 8.14 16.12 19.49
C ARG A 12 7.94 14.78 20.22
N PRO A 13 8.92 13.86 20.19
CA PRO A 13 8.82 12.59 20.90
C PRO A 13 8.98 12.77 22.42
N ALA A 14 8.10 12.13 23.18
CA ALA A 14 8.19 12.02 24.64
C ALA A 14 9.27 11.01 25.05
N ALA A 15 9.99 11.31 26.13
CA ALA A 15 11.03 10.46 26.70
C ALA A 15 10.46 9.16 27.29
N ALA A 16 11.12 8.03 27.01
CA ALA A 16 10.73 6.71 27.50
C ALA A 16 10.93 6.58 29.02
N ALA A 17 9.90 6.10 29.72
CA ALA A 17 9.99 5.70 31.12
C ALA A 17 10.50 4.25 31.27
N PRO A 18 11.25 3.91 32.33
CA PRO A 18 11.83 2.59 32.51
C PRO A 18 10.82 1.53 32.97
N LEU A 19 11.00 0.29 32.51
CA LEU A 19 10.19 -0.88 32.83
C LEU A 19 10.41 -1.38 34.28
N PRO A 20 9.37 -1.89 34.97
CA PRO A 20 9.52 -2.52 36.28
C PRO A 20 9.96 -4.00 36.18
N PRO A 21 10.51 -4.59 37.26
CA PRO A 21 11.09 -5.93 37.23
C PRO A 21 10.05 -7.05 37.26
N ALA A 22 10.42 -8.19 36.67
CA ALA A 22 9.59 -9.38 36.54
C ALA A 22 9.28 -10.05 37.89
N SER A 23 7.99 -10.27 38.18
CA SER A 23 7.52 -11.08 39.30
C SER A 23 7.11 -12.48 38.84
N VAL A 24 7.77 -13.50 39.38
CA VAL A 24 7.39 -14.91 39.27
C VAL A 24 6.19 -15.18 40.17
N ARG A 25 5.07 -15.68 39.62
CA ARG A 25 4.03 -16.37 40.41
C ARG A 25 3.42 -17.56 39.65
N SER A 26 3.69 -18.73 40.23
CA SER A 26 2.89 -19.94 40.42
C SER A 26 1.69 -20.24 39.52
N ALA A 27 1.76 -21.45 38.96
CA ALA A 27 0.71 -22.16 38.27
C ALA A 27 -0.58 -22.32 39.09
N PHE A 28 -1.71 -22.01 38.47
CA PHE A 28 -3.01 -22.56 38.80
C PHE A 28 -3.58 -23.22 37.54
N LEU A 29 -3.84 -24.52 37.64
CA LEU A 29 -4.56 -25.32 36.66
C LEU A 29 -6.02 -24.84 36.60
N ALA A 30 -6.39 -24.18 35.51
CA ALA A 30 -7.78 -23.95 35.14
C ALA A 30 -8.11 -24.79 33.90
N SER A 31 -9.19 -25.57 33.99
CA SER A 31 -9.68 -26.50 32.98
C SER A 31 -9.96 -25.81 31.64
N ALA A 32 -9.38 -26.32 30.56
CA ALA A 32 -9.67 -25.90 29.19
C ALA A 32 -11.13 -26.26 28.80
N PRO A 33 -11.91 -25.35 28.21
CA PRO A 33 -13.15 -25.74 27.56
C PRO A 33 -12.83 -26.42 26.22
N SER A 34 -13.58 -27.49 25.92
CA SER A 34 -13.50 -28.25 24.67
C SER A 34 -13.71 -27.38 23.43
N PRO A 35 -13.05 -27.65 22.28
CA PRO A 35 -13.27 -26.89 21.07
C PRO A 35 -14.68 -27.15 20.54
N ARG A 36 -15.48 -26.07 20.40
CA ARG A 36 -16.74 -26.12 19.65
C ARG A 36 -16.39 -26.32 18.16
N ARG A 37 -16.79 -27.45 17.59
CA ARG A 37 -16.78 -27.65 16.14
C ARG A 37 -17.78 -26.70 15.50
N PHE A 38 -17.30 -25.66 14.82
CA PHE A 38 -18.11 -24.93 13.86
C PHE A 38 -18.14 -25.73 12.55
N SER A 39 -19.30 -26.29 12.23
CA SER A 39 -19.57 -26.84 10.90
C SER A 39 -20.06 -25.71 10.00
N VAL A 40 -19.19 -25.24 9.10
CA VAL A 40 -19.61 -24.40 7.97
C VAL A 40 -20.07 -25.34 6.86
N SER A 41 -21.37 -25.37 6.61
CA SER A 41 -21.92 -26.03 5.42
C SER A 41 -21.67 -25.15 4.20
N ILE A 42 -20.60 -25.44 3.45
CA ILE A 42 -20.43 -24.84 2.12
C ILE A 42 -21.45 -25.49 1.19
N ALA A 43 -22.50 -24.73 0.85
CA ALA A 43 -23.37 -25.09 -0.25
C ALA A 43 -22.53 -25.07 -1.54
N ALA A 44 -22.40 -26.23 -2.18
CA ALA A 44 -21.79 -26.35 -3.50
C ALA A 44 -22.64 -25.57 -4.52
N GLY A 45 -22.20 -24.35 -4.85
CA GLY A 45 -22.91 -23.44 -5.75
C GLY A 45 -21.99 -22.91 -6.85
N ARG A 46 -22.13 -23.52 -8.04
CA ARG A 46 -21.62 -23.14 -9.38
C ARG A 46 -20.15 -22.70 -9.49
N ALA A 47 -19.36 -23.58 -10.10
CA ALA A 47 -18.11 -23.21 -10.75
C ALA A 47 -18.33 -21.99 -11.67
N ARG A 48 -17.65 -20.87 -11.37
CA ARG A 48 -17.58 -19.73 -12.28
C ARG A 48 -16.76 -20.17 -13.49
N SER A 49 -17.39 -20.16 -14.67
CA SER A 49 -16.71 -20.34 -15.94
C SER A 49 -15.58 -19.31 -16.08
N PRO A 50 -14.44 -19.64 -16.69
CA PRO A 50 -13.45 -18.63 -17.01
C PRO A 50 -14.10 -17.62 -17.95
N ILE A 51 -14.06 -16.35 -17.60
CA ILE A 51 -14.43 -15.26 -18.50
C ILE A 51 -13.37 -15.28 -19.60
N ILE A 52 -13.69 -15.91 -20.72
CA ILE A 52 -12.93 -15.72 -21.96
C ILE A 52 -13.18 -14.26 -22.33
N ALA A 53 -12.19 -13.41 -22.08
CA ALA A 53 -12.15 -12.07 -22.64
C ALA A 53 -12.11 -12.21 -24.16
N MET A 54 -13.28 -12.15 -24.79
CA MET A 54 -13.39 -11.91 -26.22
C MET A 54 -12.89 -10.49 -26.47
N ALA A 55 -11.60 -10.37 -26.77
CA ALA A 55 -11.04 -9.15 -27.34
C ALA A 55 -11.79 -8.88 -28.65
N SER A 56 -12.72 -7.92 -28.61
CA SER A 56 -13.28 -7.32 -29.82
C SER A 56 -12.13 -6.59 -30.51
N ALA A 57 -11.48 -7.27 -31.45
CA ALA A 57 -10.48 -6.71 -32.33
C ALA A 57 -11.12 -5.55 -33.12
N LYS A 58 -10.86 -4.32 -32.68
CA LYS A 58 -10.95 -3.15 -33.55
C LYS A 58 -9.56 -2.92 -34.14
N GLU A 59 -9.55 -2.88 -35.46
CA GLU A 59 -8.38 -2.76 -36.32
C GLU A 59 -7.44 -1.62 -35.91
N GLY A 60 -6.22 -2.00 -35.60
CA GLY A 60 -5.03 -1.16 -35.66
C GLY A 60 -3.88 -2.06 -36.07
N ASN A 61 -2.95 -1.56 -36.89
CA ASN A 61 -1.72 -2.25 -37.31
C ASN A 61 -0.75 -2.51 -36.12
N GLY A 62 -1.24 -3.09 -35.03
CA GLY A 62 -0.45 -3.46 -33.87
C GLY A 62 0.25 -4.78 -34.13
N ALA A 63 1.58 -4.74 -34.23
CA ALA A 63 2.37 -5.95 -34.12
C ALA A 63 1.91 -6.73 -32.86
N PRO A 64 1.67 -8.05 -32.94
CA PRO A 64 1.26 -8.81 -31.77
C PRO A 64 2.33 -8.66 -30.70
N THR A 65 1.95 -8.13 -29.54
CA THR A 65 2.81 -8.08 -28.35
C THR A 65 3.27 -9.50 -28.07
N LYS A 66 4.59 -9.71 -28.09
CA LYS A 66 5.18 -11.03 -27.87
C LYS A 66 4.81 -11.49 -26.45
N ARG A 67 3.91 -12.48 -26.36
CA ARG A 67 3.56 -13.15 -25.11
C ARG A 67 4.82 -13.61 -24.38
N THR A 68 4.83 -13.43 -23.06
CA THR A 68 5.93 -13.76 -22.16
C THR A 68 5.43 -14.72 -21.07
N THR A 69 6.35 -15.25 -20.28
CA THR A 69 6.01 -16.09 -19.12
C THR A 69 5.20 -15.35 -18.05
N LEU A 70 5.28 -14.02 -17.96
CA LEU A 70 4.48 -13.23 -17.01
C LEU A 70 3.00 -13.21 -17.41
N HIS A 71 2.71 -13.20 -18.70
CA HIS A 71 1.34 -13.34 -19.19
C HIS A 71 0.78 -14.72 -18.84
N ASP A 72 1.57 -15.78 -19.03
CA ASP A 72 1.15 -17.15 -18.68
C ASP A 72 0.95 -17.33 -17.17
N LEU A 73 1.75 -16.67 -16.33
CA LEU A 73 1.57 -16.67 -14.88
C LEU A 73 0.21 -16.10 -14.47
N TYR A 74 -0.22 -15.02 -15.11
CA TYR A 74 -1.54 -14.44 -14.85
C TYR A 74 -2.66 -15.28 -15.48
N ASP A 75 -2.61 -15.52 -16.80
CA ASP A 75 -3.72 -16.15 -17.54
C ASP A 75 -3.97 -17.62 -17.14
N LEU A 76 -2.89 -18.36 -16.84
CA LEU A 76 -2.98 -19.80 -16.58
C LEU A 76 -3.00 -20.13 -15.09
N GLN A 77 -2.37 -19.31 -14.24
CA GLN A 77 -2.24 -19.57 -12.80
C GLN A 77 -3.02 -18.58 -11.93
N GLY A 78 -3.57 -17.50 -12.50
CA GLY A 78 -4.28 -16.48 -11.75
C GLY A 78 -3.39 -15.65 -10.81
N GLN A 79 -2.08 -15.61 -11.04
CA GLN A 79 -1.13 -14.87 -10.21
C GLN A 79 -0.65 -13.61 -10.93
N SER A 80 -0.88 -12.44 -10.32
CA SER A 80 -0.46 -11.15 -10.86
C SER A 80 1.03 -10.86 -10.59
N PRO A 81 1.88 -10.73 -11.61
CA PRO A 81 3.29 -10.37 -11.43
C PRO A 81 3.47 -8.87 -11.22
N TRP A 82 4.15 -8.50 -10.14
CA TRP A 82 4.46 -7.11 -9.79
C TRP A 82 5.97 -6.87 -9.83
N TYR A 83 6.36 -5.64 -10.15
CA TYR A 83 7.76 -5.23 -10.17
C TYR A 83 8.13 -4.54 -8.85
N ASP A 84 9.19 -5.00 -8.18
CA ASP A 84 9.62 -4.47 -6.87
C ASP A 84 10.76 -3.45 -6.98
N ASN A 85 10.51 -2.40 -7.77
CA ASN A 85 11.38 -1.24 -7.88
C ASN A 85 10.61 -0.08 -8.54
N LEU A 86 10.91 1.15 -8.13
CA LEU A 86 10.39 2.36 -8.75
C LEU A 86 11.47 3.44 -8.73
N CYS A 87 11.87 3.89 -9.92
CA CYS A 87 12.85 4.96 -10.08
C CYS A 87 12.56 5.78 -11.33
N ARG A 88 13.19 6.95 -11.42
CA ARG A 88 13.17 7.76 -12.63
C ARG A 88 14.14 7.26 -13.72
N PRO A 89 13.74 7.37 -14.99
CA PRO A 89 12.43 7.84 -15.46
C PRO A 89 11.34 6.77 -15.30
N VAL A 90 10.17 7.15 -14.80
CA VAL A 90 9.05 6.22 -14.52
C VAL A 90 8.59 5.47 -15.79
N THR A 91 8.84 6.04 -16.97
CA THR A 91 8.58 5.41 -18.28
C THR A 91 9.35 4.11 -18.51
N ASP A 92 10.39 3.83 -17.73
CA ASP A 92 11.12 2.54 -17.79
C ASP A 92 10.23 1.35 -17.36
N LEU A 93 9.06 1.62 -16.77
CA LEU A 93 8.03 0.61 -16.51
C LEU A 93 7.28 0.16 -17.77
N LEU A 94 7.26 0.96 -18.85
CA LEU A 94 6.47 0.65 -20.06
C LEU A 94 6.85 -0.69 -20.71
N PRO A 95 8.15 -1.03 -20.90
CA PRO A 95 8.52 -2.34 -21.43
C PRO A 95 8.14 -3.49 -20.48
N LEU A 96 8.15 -3.26 -19.16
CA LEU A 96 7.76 -4.26 -18.16
C LEU A 96 6.24 -4.50 -18.18
N ILE A 97 5.46 -3.43 -18.27
CA ILE A 97 4.00 -3.49 -18.46
C ILE A 97 3.67 -4.24 -19.75
N GLY A 98 4.33 -3.88 -20.87
CA GLY A 98 4.16 -4.59 -22.15
C GLY A 98 4.63 -6.04 -22.12
N SER A 99 5.49 -6.40 -21.16
CA SER A 99 5.93 -7.77 -20.90
C SER A 99 5.03 -8.53 -19.92
N GLY A 100 3.97 -7.91 -19.38
CA GLY A 100 2.96 -8.56 -18.54
C GLY A 100 3.01 -8.19 -17.06
N VAL A 101 3.83 -7.21 -16.63
CA VAL A 101 3.78 -6.69 -15.25
C VAL A 101 2.48 -5.93 -15.00
N ARG A 102 1.85 -6.16 -13.84
CA ARG A 102 0.49 -5.69 -13.52
C ARG A 102 0.40 -4.75 -12.32
N GLY A 103 1.51 -4.50 -11.64
CA GLY A 103 1.62 -3.53 -10.56
C GLY A 103 3.08 -3.28 -10.20
N VAL A 104 3.32 -2.28 -9.34
CA VAL A 104 4.67 -1.93 -8.89
C VAL A 104 4.68 -1.60 -7.40
N THR A 105 5.74 -2.01 -6.72
CA THR A 105 6.02 -1.62 -5.33
C THR A 105 7.22 -0.71 -5.24
N SER A 106 7.13 0.24 -4.30
CA SER A 106 8.26 1.02 -3.83
C SER A 106 8.45 0.79 -2.33
N ASN A 107 9.59 1.25 -1.81
CA ASN A 107 9.88 1.35 -0.39
C ASN A 107 10.93 2.45 -0.17
N PRO A 108 11.15 2.89 1.08
CA PRO A 108 12.07 3.99 1.36
C PRO A 108 13.51 3.73 0.90
N SER A 109 13.97 2.47 0.96
CA SER A 109 15.32 2.10 0.52
C SER A 109 15.47 2.15 -1.01
N ILE A 110 14.43 1.80 -1.75
CA ILE A 110 14.37 1.94 -3.22
C ILE A 110 14.53 3.42 -3.61
N PHE A 111 13.76 4.32 -3.00
CA PHE A 111 13.87 5.75 -3.28
C PHE A 111 15.20 6.34 -2.82
N GLN A 112 15.69 5.97 -1.63
CA GLN A 112 16.99 6.43 -1.14
C GLN A 112 18.11 6.06 -2.13
N LYS A 113 18.12 4.82 -2.62
CA LYS A 113 19.07 4.38 -3.63
C LYS A 113 18.90 5.17 -4.92
N ALA A 114 17.68 5.24 -5.46
CA ALA A 114 17.41 5.91 -6.73
C ALA A 114 17.83 7.40 -6.71
N ILE A 115 17.52 8.13 -5.63
CA ILE A 115 17.85 9.55 -5.48
C ILE A 115 19.37 9.74 -5.29
N SER A 116 20.03 8.85 -4.54
CA SER A 116 21.47 9.01 -4.23
C SER A 116 22.41 8.58 -5.37
N THR A 117 21.95 7.71 -6.28
CA THR A 117 22.83 7.12 -7.32
C THR A 117 22.50 7.58 -8.75
N SER A 118 21.50 8.44 -8.93
CA SER A 118 21.06 8.93 -10.25
C SER A 118 20.97 10.45 -10.28
N ASN A 119 21.32 11.04 -11.42
CA ASN A 119 21.12 12.48 -11.66
C ASN A 119 19.69 12.83 -12.09
N ALA A 120 18.81 11.83 -12.27
CA ALA A 120 17.44 12.03 -12.74
C ALA A 120 16.55 12.86 -11.79
N TYR A 121 17.02 13.10 -10.55
CA TYR A 121 16.32 13.89 -9.54
C TYR A 121 16.94 15.28 -9.35
N ASP A 122 18.15 15.53 -9.86
CA ASP A 122 18.97 16.70 -9.51
C ASP A 122 18.27 18.03 -9.79
N ASP A 123 17.63 18.15 -10.95
CA ASP A 123 17.04 19.42 -11.37
C ASP A 123 15.81 19.78 -10.53
N GLN A 124 14.91 18.81 -10.31
CA GLN A 124 13.76 19.04 -9.43
C GLN A 124 14.21 19.26 -7.98
N PHE A 125 15.19 18.49 -7.50
CA PHE A 125 15.72 18.65 -6.15
C PHE A 125 16.32 20.05 -5.95
N LYS A 126 17.13 20.54 -6.89
CA LYS A 126 17.66 21.91 -6.86
C LYS A 126 16.54 22.95 -6.83
N GLN A 127 15.50 22.80 -7.64
CA GLN A 127 14.35 23.71 -7.64
C GLN A 127 13.64 23.75 -6.27
N LEU A 128 13.45 22.59 -5.64
CA LEU A 128 12.81 22.49 -4.33
C LEU A 128 13.63 23.16 -3.22
N ILE A 129 14.94 22.96 -3.23
CA ILE A 129 15.86 23.62 -2.29
C ILE A 129 15.88 25.14 -2.51
N LEU A 130 15.92 25.61 -3.77
CA LEU A 130 15.85 27.03 -4.09
C LEU A 130 14.51 27.66 -3.68
N ALA A 131 13.43 26.88 -3.68
CA ALA A 131 12.12 27.28 -3.16
C ALA A 131 12.03 27.27 -1.62
N GLY A 132 13.12 26.95 -0.91
CA GLY A 132 13.19 26.97 0.55
C GLY A 132 12.58 25.76 1.26
N LYS A 133 12.35 24.66 0.55
CA LYS A 133 11.88 23.40 1.15
C LYS A 133 12.98 22.75 1.97
N ASP A 134 12.62 22.17 3.11
CA ASP A 134 13.52 21.28 3.84
C ASP A 134 13.68 19.93 3.10
N ALA A 135 14.66 19.14 3.52
CA ALA A 135 15.02 17.89 2.85
C ALA A 135 13.89 16.84 2.87
N GLU A 136 13.11 16.77 3.95
CA GLU A 136 12.01 15.81 4.08
C GLU A 136 10.83 16.22 3.18
N SER A 137 10.47 17.50 3.19
CA SER A 137 9.48 18.05 2.26
C SER A 137 9.89 17.82 0.80
N ALA A 138 11.16 18.07 0.47
CA ALA A 138 11.66 17.85 -0.89
C ALA A 138 11.62 16.35 -1.28
N TYR A 139 12.01 15.45 -0.37
CA TYR A 139 11.91 14.01 -0.58
C TYR A 139 10.49 13.57 -0.91
N TRP A 140 9.51 14.00 -0.10
CA TRP A 140 8.12 13.62 -0.33
C TRP A 140 7.57 14.16 -1.64
N GLU A 141 7.92 15.38 -2.04
CA GLU A 141 7.52 15.92 -3.35
C GLU A 141 8.08 15.12 -4.53
N LEU A 142 9.32 14.62 -4.42
CA LEU A 142 9.90 13.71 -5.44
C LEU A 142 9.15 12.37 -5.48
N VAL A 143 8.94 11.75 -4.32
CA VAL A 143 8.28 10.45 -4.19
C VAL A 143 6.84 10.50 -4.70
N ILE A 144 6.06 11.48 -4.24
CA ILE A 144 4.65 11.63 -4.63
C ILE A 144 4.53 11.79 -6.14
N LYS A 145 5.41 12.59 -6.76
CA LYS A 145 5.40 12.78 -8.21
C LYS A 145 5.63 11.46 -8.96
N ASP A 146 6.58 10.65 -8.51
CA ASP A 146 6.90 9.39 -9.16
C ASP A 146 5.78 8.35 -8.99
N ILE A 147 5.16 8.33 -7.82
CA ILE A 147 3.99 7.49 -7.54
C ILE A 147 2.80 7.91 -8.42
N GLN A 148 2.53 9.22 -8.55
CA GLN A 148 1.47 9.73 -9.42
C GLN A 148 1.70 9.38 -10.89
N ASP A 149 2.94 9.50 -11.37
CA ASP A 149 3.31 9.14 -12.74
C ASP A 149 3.19 7.63 -12.95
N ALA A 150 3.60 6.81 -11.99
CA ALA A 150 3.48 5.36 -12.06
C ALA A 150 2.00 4.93 -12.05
N CYS A 151 1.18 5.53 -11.18
CA CYS A 151 -0.27 5.28 -11.14
C CYS A 151 -0.90 5.53 -12.51
N LYS A 152 -0.51 6.60 -13.19
CA LYS A 152 -0.97 6.91 -14.54
C LYS A 152 -0.58 5.85 -15.58
N LEU A 153 0.61 5.26 -15.47
CA LEU A 153 1.02 4.18 -16.38
C LEU A 153 0.23 2.88 -16.16
N PHE A 154 -0.21 2.62 -14.92
CA PHE A 154 -0.94 1.40 -14.56
C PHE A 154 -2.47 1.56 -14.59
N GLU A 155 -3.00 2.78 -14.72
CA GLU A 155 -4.44 3.09 -14.81
C GLU A 155 -5.18 2.24 -15.86
N PRO A 156 -4.65 1.99 -17.08
CA PRO A 156 -5.33 1.12 -18.04
C PRO A 156 -5.54 -0.32 -17.54
N ILE A 157 -4.61 -0.86 -16.74
CA ILE A 157 -4.76 -2.20 -16.15
C ILE A 157 -5.80 -2.17 -15.04
N TYR A 158 -5.77 -1.13 -14.21
CA TYR A 158 -6.74 -0.92 -13.14
C TYR A 158 -8.17 -0.90 -13.69
N ASP A 159 -8.41 -0.10 -14.73
CA ASP A 159 -9.73 0.02 -15.37
C ASP A 159 -10.18 -1.29 -16.04
N GLN A 160 -9.27 -1.95 -16.77
CA GLN A 160 -9.58 -3.22 -17.47
C GLN A 160 -9.91 -4.37 -16.52
N THR A 161 -9.45 -4.28 -15.27
CA THR A 161 -9.61 -5.34 -14.28
C THR A 161 -10.59 -5.00 -13.17
N ASP A 162 -11.33 -3.89 -13.32
CA ASP A 162 -12.27 -3.41 -12.30
C ASP A 162 -11.61 -3.30 -10.91
N GLY A 163 -10.38 -2.77 -10.91
CA GLY A 163 -9.58 -2.59 -9.70
C GLY A 163 -8.98 -3.87 -9.09
N ALA A 164 -8.90 -4.98 -9.82
CA ALA A 164 -8.20 -6.17 -9.34
C ALA A 164 -6.66 -6.06 -9.45
N ASP A 165 -6.16 -5.31 -10.43
CA ASP A 165 -4.73 -5.06 -10.68
C ASP A 165 -4.47 -3.57 -10.99
N GLY A 166 -3.26 -3.24 -11.44
CA GLY A 166 -2.91 -1.88 -11.86
C GLY A 166 -2.50 -0.97 -10.71
N TYR A 167 -2.09 -1.54 -9.57
CA TYR A 167 -1.75 -0.77 -8.39
C TYR A 167 -0.28 -0.36 -8.30
N VAL A 168 -0.07 0.75 -7.60
CA VAL A 168 1.25 1.30 -7.24
C VAL A 168 1.32 1.46 -5.74
N SER A 169 2.31 0.85 -5.09
CA SER A 169 2.47 0.94 -3.63
C SER A 169 3.49 2.00 -3.21
N VAL A 170 3.11 2.85 -2.25
CA VAL A 170 3.99 3.79 -1.54
C VAL A 170 3.96 3.51 -0.04
N GLU A 171 5.12 3.46 0.61
CA GLU A 171 5.22 3.11 2.03
C GLU A 171 5.20 4.36 2.92
N VAL A 172 4.52 4.25 4.07
CA VAL A 172 4.64 5.24 5.14
C VAL A 172 6.08 5.30 5.67
N SER A 173 6.41 6.37 6.40
CA SER A 173 7.74 6.49 7.02
C SER A 173 8.03 5.32 7.97
N PRO A 174 9.18 4.63 7.85
CA PRO A 174 9.55 3.53 8.76
C PRO A 174 9.68 3.96 10.22
N ARG A 175 9.83 5.26 10.48
CA ARG A 175 9.88 5.82 11.84
C ARG A 175 8.56 5.65 12.60
N LEU A 176 7.46 5.40 11.87
CA LEU A 176 6.12 5.21 12.43
C LEU A 176 5.81 3.74 12.75
N ALA A 177 6.76 2.82 12.58
CA ALA A 177 6.54 1.38 12.77
C ALA A 177 6.04 0.98 14.17
N ASN A 178 6.18 1.86 15.18
CA ASN A 178 5.70 1.65 16.54
C ASN A 178 4.63 2.69 16.95
N ASP A 179 4.05 3.40 15.98
CA ASP A 179 3.08 4.47 16.18
C ASP A 179 1.84 4.23 15.32
N THR A 180 0.81 3.66 15.94
CA THR A 180 -0.47 3.36 15.29
C THR A 180 -1.10 4.63 14.71
N GLN A 181 -1.24 5.67 15.53
CA GLN A 181 -1.98 6.88 15.14
C GLN A 181 -1.21 7.68 14.09
N GLY A 182 0.10 7.82 14.26
CA GLY A 182 0.96 8.46 13.27
C GLY A 182 0.95 7.71 11.94
N THR A 183 0.88 6.37 11.96
CA THR A 183 0.73 5.55 10.73
C THR A 183 -0.60 5.82 10.02
N VAL A 184 -1.71 5.88 10.77
CA VAL A 184 -3.04 6.21 10.21
C VAL A 184 -3.03 7.60 9.56
N GLU A 185 -2.51 8.60 10.26
CA GLU A 185 -2.45 9.98 9.76
C GLU A 185 -1.57 10.10 8.52
N ALA A 186 -0.40 9.44 8.53
CA ALA A 186 0.48 9.38 7.37
C ALA A 186 -0.18 8.67 6.18
N ALA A 187 -0.92 7.59 6.42
CA ALA A 187 -1.65 6.87 5.37
C ALA A 187 -2.75 7.72 4.74
N LYS A 188 -3.58 8.39 5.56
CA LYS A 188 -4.61 9.33 5.10
C LYS A 188 -4.01 10.49 4.31
N TRP A 189 -2.91 11.06 4.81
CA TRP A 189 -2.19 12.12 4.12
C TRP A 189 -1.65 11.66 2.76
N LEU A 190 -0.92 10.53 2.71
CA LEU A 190 -0.36 9.99 1.47
C LEU A 190 -1.44 9.69 0.43
N HIS A 191 -2.53 9.04 0.84
CA HIS A 191 -3.63 8.73 -0.06
C HIS A 191 -4.22 10.02 -0.66
N LYS A 192 -4.45 11.04 0.18
CA LYS A 192 -4.97 12.34 -0.24
C LYS A 192 -4.04 13.10 -1.19
N VAL A 193 -2.73 13.12 -0.93
CA VAL A 193 -1.79 13.89 -1.78
C VAL A 193 -1.41 13.16 -3.07
N VAL A 194 -1.44 11.82 -3.07
CA VAL A 194 -1.26 11.04 -4.29
C VAL A 194 -2.49 11.20 -5.20
N ASP A 195 -3.70 11.15 -4.63
CA ASP A 195 -4.97 11.40 -5.33
C ASP A 195 -5.13 10.52 -6.59
N ARG A 196 -4.96 9.21 -6.40
CA ARG A 196 -5.13 8.19 -7.44
C ARG A 196 -5.86 6.97 -6.87
N PRO A 197 -6.86 6.43 -7.58
CA PRO A 197 -7.66 5.30 -7.09
C PRO A 197 -6.84 4.00 -7.00
N ASN A 198 -5.78 3.88 -7.80
CA ASN A 198 -4.91 2.72 -7.87
C ASN A 198 -3.63 2.85 -7.01
N VAL A 199 -3.63 3.73 -6.00
CA VAL A 199 -2.55 3.76 -4.99
C VAL A 199 -2.83 2.77 -3.86
N TYR A 200 -1.82 1.99 -3.51
CA TYR A 200 -1.76 1.27 -2.24
C TYR A 200 -0.89 2.05 -1.24
N ILE A 201 -1.41 2.26 -0.03
CA ILE A 201 -0.57 2.70 1.08
C ILE A 201 0.03 1.46 1.73
N LYS A 202 1.35 1.39 1.74
CA LYS A 202 2.09 0.26 2.29
C LYS A 202 2.39 0.49 3.77
N ILE A 203 1.92 -0.44 4.61
CA ILE A 203 1.99 -0.36 6.07
C ILE A 203 2.67 -1.62 6.61
N PRO A 204 3.69 -1.51 7.49
CA PRO A 204 4.36 -2.69 8.05
C PRO A 204 3.46 -3.42 9.06
N ALA A 205 3.56 -4.76 9.09
CA ALA A 205 2.82 -5.61 10.01
C ALA A 205 3.53 -5.78 11.37
N THR A 206 3.95 -4.67 11.98
CA THR A 206 4.38 -4.68 13.39
C THR A 206 3.17 -4.88 14.31
N ALA A 207 3.39 -5.20 15.60
CA ALA A 207 2.26 -5.38 16.52
C ALA A 207 1.45 -4.09 16.67
N GLU A 208 2.17 -2.97 16.68
CA GLU A 208 1.68 -1.61 16.88
C GLU A 208 0.98 -1.07 15.62
N CYS A 209 1.43 -1.45 14.41
CA CYS A 209 0.80 -1.00 13.18
C CYS A 209 -0.39 -1.86 12.75
N VAL A 210 -0.57 -3.10 13.24
CA VAL A 210 -1.73 -3.92 12.85
C VAL A 210 -3.09 -3.22 13.07
N PRO A 211 -3.34 -2.54 14.21
CA PRO A 211 -4.58 -1.77 14.39
C PRO A 211 -4.76 -0.63 13.37
N SER A 212 -3.68 -0.04 12.87
CA SER A 212 -3.75 1.03 11.85
C SER A 212 -4.29 0.51 10.51
N ILE A 213 -4.01 -0.75 10.16
CA ILE A 213 -4.49 -1.38 8.91
C ILE A 213 -6.02 -1.38 8.89
N LYS A 214 -6.64 -1.81 10.00
CA LYS A 214 -8.10 -1.79 10.18
C LYS A 214 -8.66 -0.39 9.96
N GLU A 215 -8.10 0.61 10.64
CA GLU A 215 -8.62 1.98 10.54
C GLU A 215 -8.47 2.54 9.13
N VAL A 216 -7.31 2.33 8.49
CA VAL A 216 -7.07 2.84 7.13
C VAL A 216 -8.03 2.19 6.13
N ILE A 217 -8.26 0.88 6.21
CA ILE A 217 -9.26 0.18 5.38
C ILE A 217 -10.69 0.67 5.68
N ALA A 218 -11.01 0.93 6.95
CA ALA A 218 -12.31 1.47 7.35
C ALA A 218 -12.60 2.85 6.73
N ASN A 219 -11.56 3.60 6.38
CA ASN A 219 -11.64 4.88 5.66
C ASN A 219 -11.68 4.71 4.12
N GLY A 220 -11.82 3.47 3.62
CA GLY A 220 -11.86 3.18 2.19
C GLY A 220 -10.50 3.28 1.48
N ILE A 221 -9.39 3.28 2.23
CA ILE A 221 -8.05 3.39 1.67
C ILE A 221 -7.49 1.98 1.46
N SER A 222 -7.06 1.72 0.22
CA SER A 222 -6.38 0.48 -0.16
C SER A 222 -5.01 0.35 0.53
N VAL A 223 -4.76 -0.77 1.21
CA VAL A 223 -3.51 -1.04 1.96
C VAL A 223 -2.72 -2.22 1.40
N ASN A 224 -1.40 -2.02 1.21
CA ASN A 224 -0.43 -3.10 1.01
C ASN A 224 0.24 -3.42 2.35
N VAL A 225 -0.15 -4.52 2.99
CA VAL A 225 0.46 -4.90 4.28
C VAL A 225 1.80 -5.60 4.04
N THR A 226 2.88 -5.07 4.62
CA THR A 226 4.25 -5.56 4.37
C THR A 226 4.92 -6.13 5.63
N LEU A 227 6.11 -6.72 5.47
CA LEU A 227 6.92 -7.30 6.56
C LEU A 227 6.18 -8.38 7.39
N ILE A 228 5.41 -9.24 6.70
CA ILE A 228 4.74 -10.39 7.31
C ILE A 228 5.65 -11.60 7.22
N PHE A 229 6.18 -12.06 8.36
CA PHE A 229 7.16 -13.17 8.42
C PHE A 229 6.68 -14.39 9.23
N SER A 230 5.47 -14.34 9.79
CA SER A 230 4.92 -15.45 10.56
C SER A 230 3.43 -15.66 10.28
N ILE A 231 2.98 -16.90 10.43
CA ILE A 231 1.56 -17.26 10.28
C ILE A 231 0.71 -16.50 11.30
N ALA A 232 1.14 -16.45 12.56
CA ALA A 232 0.43 -15.70 13.60
C ALA A 232 0.29 -14.20 13.26
N ARG A 233 1.31 -13.59 12.64
CA ARG A 233 1.19 -12.20 12.17
C ARG A 233 0.25 -12.08 10.98
N TYR A 234 0.30 -13.04 10.06
CA TYR A 234 -0.60 -13.08 8.91
C TYR A 234 -2.08 -13.19 9.32
N GLU A 235 -2.39 -14.04 10.29
CA GLU A 235 -3.74 -14.16 10.88
C GLU A 235 -4.20 -12.82 11.46
N ALA A 236 -3.36 -12.14 12.24
CA ALA A 236 -3.70 -10.82 12.80
C ALA A 236 -3.94 -9.76 11.72
N VAL A 237 -3.26 -9.85 10.57
CA VAL A 237 -3.49 -8.97 9.42
C VAL A 237 -4.82 -9.28 8.73
N ILE A 238 -5.17 -10.57 8.58
CA ILE A 238 -6.47 -10.98 8.04
C ILE A 238 -7.60 -10.46 8.92
N ASP A 239 -7.48 -10.62 10.24
CA ASP A 239 -8.48 -10.11 11.19
C ASP A 239 -8.64 -8.59 11.05
N ALA A 240 -7.54 -7.83 11.01
CA ALA A 240 -7.58 -6.39 10.82
C ALA A 240 -8.20 -5.97 9.48
N TYR A 241 -7.96 -6.73 8.40
CA TYR A 241 -8.56 -6.50 7.09
C TYR A 241 -10.08 -6.70 7.12
N ILE A 242 -10.56 -7.83 7.66
CA ILE A 242 -12.00 -8.14 7.73
C ILE A 242 -12.70 -7.10 8.60
N ASP A 243 -12.17 -6.83 9.79
CA ASP A 243 -12.68 -5.81 10.70
C ASP A 243 -12.77 -4.41 10.05
N GLY A 244 -11.78 -4.06 9.22
CA GLY A 244 -11.74 -2.79 8.51
C GLY A 244 -12.85 -2.69 7.47
N LEU A 245 -13.08 -3.76 6.70
CA LEU A 245 -14.17 -3.83 5.73
C LEU A 245 -15.55 -3.76 6.40
N GLU A 246 -15.74 -4.46 7.51
CA GLU A 246 -17.01 -4.42 8.28
C GLU A 246 -17.29 -3.01 8.81
N ALA A 247 -16.26 -2.32 9.31
CA ALA A 247 -16.38 -0.94 9.78
C ALA A 247 -16.68 0.05 8.63
N SER A 248 -16.06 -0.15 7.46
CA SER A 248 -16.33 0.63 6.25
C SER A 248 -17.79 0.47 5.80
N ALA A 249 -18.26 -0.77 5.68
CA ALA A 249 -19.62 -1.10 5.26
C ALA A 249 -20.70 -0.56 6.23
N SER A 250 -20.37 -0.48 7.53
CA SER A 250 -21.29 0.02 8.55
C SER A 250 -21.39 1.56 8.58
N GLY A 251 -20.62 2.28 7.76
CA GLY A 251 -20.55 3.74 7.77
C GLY A 251 -19.89 4.34 9.02
N VAL A 252 -19.31 3.49 9.89
CA VAL A 252 -18.67 3.91 11.15
C VAL A 252 -17.30 4.56 10.89
N GLY A 253 -16.70 4.33 9.71
CA GLY A 253 -15.48 5.00 9.24
C GLY A 253 -15.71 6.20 8.30
N GLY A 254 -16.96 6.48 7.92
CA GLY A 254 -17.33 7.45 6.88
C GLY A 254 -17.84 8.79 7.43
N GLY A 255 -17.18 9.37 8.42
CA GLY A 255 -17.26 10.82 8.60
C GLY A 255 -16.34 11.45 7.55
N PHE A 256 -16.75 12.54 6.92
CA PHE A 256 -15.98 13.32 5.93
C PHE A 256 -16.12 12.90 4.46
N LEU A 257 -17.35 12.96 3.96
CA LEU A 257 -17.63 13.51 2.62
C LEU A 257 -18.58 14.71 2.80
N GLU A 258 -18.01 15.87 3.14
CA GLU A 258 -18.52 17.22 2.85
C GLU A 258 -17.35 18.10 2.40
#